data_AF-A0A978SDP2-F1
#
_entry.id   AF-A0A978SDP2-F1
#
_cell.length_a   1.000
_cell.length_b   1.000
_cell.length_c   1.000
_cell.angle_alpha   90.00
_cell.angle_beta   90.00
_cell.angle_gamma   90.00
#
_symmetry.space_group_name_H-M   'P 1'
#
loop_
_entity.id
_entity.type
_entity.pdbx_description
1 polymer ?
#
loop_
_entity_poly.entity_id
_entity_poly.type
_entity_poly.pdbx_seq_one_letter_code
_entity_poly.pdbx_strand_id
1 'polypeptide(L)'
;MVSALQVSRRYRGFVLTHQGMEKLQERIQQLEMRTRIRQSPGMIAQRVQLTQPDGIHPMTVRKLLRRQKGVDKRSILCVFEALQIQLEEGDYAHARFCFDLGMADAAYF
;
A
#
# COMPACT_ATOMS: atom_id res chain seq x y z
N MET A 1 15.41 17.11 -35.28
CA MET A 1 14.14 17.00 -34.53
C MET A 1 14.41 16.16 -33.29
N VAL A 2 14.37 16.77 -32.10
CA VAL A 2 14.59 16.05 -30.84
C VAL A 2 13.30 15.36 -30.43
N SER A 3 13.19 14.06 -30.66
CA SER A 3 12.08 13.26 -30.14
C SER A 3 12.22 13.18 -28.62
N ALA A 4 11.37 13.93 -27.91
CA ALA A 4 11.23 13.80 -26.47
C ALA A 4 10.89 12.35 -26.13
N LEU A 5 11.81 11.66 -25.44
CA LEU A 5 11.55 10.37 -24.81
C LEU A 5 10.40 10.56 -23.83
N GLN A 6 9.19 10.27 -24.28
CA GLN A 6 8.02 10.20 -23.44
C GLN A 6 8.26 9.01 -22.49
N VAL A 7 8.84 9.31 -21.32
CA VAL A 7 9.09 8.32 -20.27
C VAL A 7 7.73 7.78 -19.86
N SER A 8 7.31 6.68 -20.49
CA SER A 8 6.10 5.97 -20.11
C SER A 8 6.25 5.60 -18.64
N ARG A 9 5.55 6.33 -17.76
CA ARG A 9 5.41 5.94 -16.37
C ARG A 9 4.73 4.57 -16.40
N ARG A 10 5.52 3.50 -16.32
CA ARG A 10 5.01 2.13 -16.26
C ARG A 10 4.25 1.99 -14.94
N TYR A 11 2.94 2.24 -14.97
CA TYR A 11 2.03 1.99 -13.87
C TYR A 11 1.91 0.49 -13.68
N ARG A 12 2.77 -0.05 -12.81
CA ARG A 12 2.84 -1.47 -12.48
C ARG A 12 2.27 -1.70 -11.08
N GLY A 13 1.73 -2.89 -10.88
CA GLY A 13 1.25 -3.34 -9.58
C GLY A 13 -0.12 -2.76 -9.22
N PHE A 14 -0.41 -2.82 -7.94
CA PHE A 14 -1.72 -2.53 -7.35
C PHE A 14 -1.58 -1.45 -6.29
N VAL A 15 -2.62 -0.65 -6.15
CA VAL A 15 -2.77 0.35 -5.09
C VAL A 15 -4.03 0.02 -4.30
N LEU A 16 -4.08 0.44 -3.05
CA LEU A 16 -5.32 0.36 -2.28
C LEU A 16 -6.33 1.35 -2.85
N THR A 17 -7.59 0.92 -2.92
CA THR A 17 -8.74 1.79 -3.14
C THR A 17 -8.94 2.68 -1.90
N HIS A 18 -9.92 3.58 -1.94
CA HIS A 18 -10.27 4.35 -0.76
C HIS A 18 -10.71 3.44 0.39
N GLN A 19 -11.61 2.48 0.10
CA GLN A 19 -12.07 1.46 1.03
C GLN A 19 -10.91 0.69 1.67
N GLY A 20 -10.00 0.15 0.86
CA GLY A 20 -8.85 -0.60 1.37
C GLY A 20 -7.91 0.25 2.24
N MET A 21 -7.78 1.55 1.93
CA MET A 21 -6.99 2.49 2.73
C MET A 21 -7.65 2.83 4.07
N GLU A 22 -8.96 3.02 4.10
CA GLU A 22 -9.71 3.28 5.34
C GLU A 22 -9.62 2.07 6.26
N LYS A 23 -9.93 0.87 5.73
CA LYS A 23 -9.80 -0.41 6.44
C LYS A 23 -8.42 -0.62 7.05
N LEU A 24 -7.36 -0.34 6.28
CA LEU A 24 -5.98 -0.43 6.75
C LEU A 24 -5.68 0.60 7.86
N GLN A 25 -6.11 1.84 7.70
CA GLN A 25 -5.88 2.91 8.67
C GLN A 25 -6.63 2.69 9.98
N GLU A 26 -7.90 2.30 9.91
CA GLU A 26 -8.71 1.94 11.09
C GLU A 26 -8.02 0.84 11.89
N ARG A 27 -7.54 -0.20 11.21
CA ARG A 27 -6.83 -1.29 11.88
C ARG A 27 -5.53 -0.82 12.54
N ILE A 28 -4.76 0.02 11.86
CA ILE A 28 -3.54 0.63 12.41
C ILE A 28 -3.89 1.43 13.68
N GLN A 29 -4.88 2.31 13.62
CA GLN A 29 -5.32 3.12 14.76
C GLN A 29 -5.76 2.25 15.94
N GLN A 30 -6.55 1.19 15.70
CA GLN A 30 -6.93 0.23 16.73
C GLN A 30 -5.72 -0.43 17.40
N LEU A 31 -4.71 -0.82 16.62
CA LEU A 31 -3.48 -1.41 17.16
C LEU A 31 -2.68 -0.40 17.99
N GLU A 32 -2.56 0.84 17.52
CA GLU A 32 -1.89 1.93 18.25
C GLU A 32 -2.61 2.23 19.57
N MET A 33 -3.95 2.31 19.56
CA MET A 33 -4.73 2.52 20.78
C MET A 33 -4.56 1.38 21.78
N ARG A 34 -4.61 0.12 21.31
CA ARG A 34 -4.51 -1.07 22.15
C ARG A 34 -3.10 -1.25 22.73
N THR A 35 -2.06 -0.99 21.95
CA THR A 35 -0.67 -1.27 22.35
C THR A 35 0.06 -0.05 22.91
N ARG A 36 -0.47 1.16 22.69
CA ARG A 36 0.22 2.45 22.90
C ARG A 36 1.52 2.58 22.10
N ILE A 37 1.70 1.78 21.06
CA ILE A 37 2.89 1.80 20.20
C ILE A 37 2.51 2.20 18.78
N ARG A 38 3.17 3.23 18.27
CA ARG A 38 2.99 3.72 16.90
C ARG A 38 3.36 2.66 15.86
N GLN A 39 2.45 2.34 14.94
CA GLN A 39 2.67 1.36 13.88
C GLN A 39 3.40 2.01 12.69
N SER A 40 4.71 2.22 12.85
CA SER A 40 5.56 2.71 11.76
C SER A 40 5.67 1.69 10.61
N PRO A 41 6.07 2.11 9.39
CA PRO A 41 6.31 1.18 8.28
C PRO A 41 7.33 0.07 8.64
N GLY A 42 8.32 0.39 9.47
CA GLY A 42 9.31 -0.57 9.96
C GLY A 42 8.70 -1.61 10.90
N MET A 43 7.82 -1.18 11.81
CA MET A 43 7.11 -2.10 12.71
C MET A 43 6.15 -3.03 11.96
N ILE A 44 5.43 -2.50 10.98
CA ILE A 44 4.55 -3.32 10.14
C ILE A 44 5.37 -4.33 9.34
N ALA A 45 6.51 -3.91 8.76
CA ALA A 45 7.43 -4.83 8.07
C ALA A 45 7.95 -5.94 8.99
N GLN A 46 8.33 -5.60 10.23
CA GLN A 46 8.72 -6.59 11.25
C GLN A 46 7.59 -7.55 11.56
N ARG A 47 6.34 -7.06 11.72
CA ARG A 47 5.17 -7.93 11.91
C ARG A 47 4.98 -8.91 10.76
N VAL A 48 5.16 -8.47 9.52
CA VAL A 48 5.04 -9.35 8.35
C VAL A 48 6.13 -10.43 8.36
N GLN A 49 7.36 -10.10 8.76
CA GLN A 49 8.45 -11.08 8.90
C GLN A 49 8.12 -12.21 9.90
N LEU A 50 7.28 -11.94 10.90
CA LEU A 50 6.84 -12.98 11.85
C LEU A 50 5.92 -14.01 11.20
N THR A 51 5.19 -13.62 10.15
CA THR A 51 4.22 -14.47 9.45
C THR A 51 4.73 -15.01 8.12
N GLN A 52 5.75 -14.38 7.54
CA GLN A 52 6.28 -14.70 6.22
C GLN A 52 7.81 -14.59 6.21
N PRO A 53 8.55 -15.70 5.96
CA PRO A 53 10.01 -15.73 6.05
C PRO A 53 10.73 -14.70 5.16
N ASP A 54 10.23 -14.48 3.94
CA ASP A 54 10.80 -13.50 3.00
C ASP A 54 10.53 -12.05 3.45
N GLY A 55 9.53 -11.86 4.32
CA GLY A 55 9.09 -10.57 4.82
C GLY A 55 8.69 -9.58 3.72
N ILE A 56 8.86 -8.30 4.05
CA ILE A 56 8.62 -7.18 3.13
C ILE A 56 9.53 -6.04 3.56
N HIS A 57 10.11 -5.35 2.58
CA HIS A 57 10.93 -4.18 2.85
C HIS A 57 10.05 -3.02 3.39
N PRO A 58 10.47 -2.28 4.44
CA PRO A 58 9.71 -1.16 5.01
C PRO A 58 9.33 -0.08 3.99
N MET A 59 10.15 0.10 2.95
CA MET A 59 9.84 1.01 1.84
C MET A 59 8.57 0.61 1.07
N THR A 60 8.31 -0.69 0.91
CA THR A 60 7.09 -1.18 0.26
C THR A 60 5.86 -0.89 1.13
N VAL A 61 5.97 -1.06 2.45
CA VAL A 61 4.91 -0.64 3.39
C VAL A 61 4.68 0.87 3.29
N ARG A 62 5.74 1.67 3.24
CA ARG A 62 5.63 3.13 3.08
C ARG A 62 4.92 3.51 1.77
N LYS A 63 5.22 2.83 0.66
CA LYS A 63 4.54 3.05 -0.62
C LYS A 63 3.04 2.74 -0.53
N LEU A 64 2.70 1.64 0.14
CA LEU A 64 1.32 1.23 0.37
C LEU A 64 0.56 2.28 1.20
N LEU A 65 1.11 2.66 2.35
CA LEU A 65 0.48 3.64 3.27
C LEU A 65 0.32 5.03 2.66
N ARG A 66 1.19 5.42 1.72
CA ARG A 66 1.13 6.75 1.08
C ARG A 66 0.48 6.74 -0.30
N ARG A 67 0.01 5.59 -0.79
CA ARG A 67 -0.53 5.39 -2.16
C ARG A 67 0.36 5.95 -3.29
N GLN A 68 1.67 6.11 -3.06
CA GLN A 68 2.56 6.84 -3.97
C GLN A 68 2.85 6.10 -5.29
N LYS A 69 2.84 4.77 -5.24
CA LYS A 69 3.13 3.91 -6.39
C LYS A 69 2.47 2.56 -6.17
N GLY A 70 2.07 1.91 -7.26
CA GLY A 70 1.65 0.52 -7.23
C GLY A 70 2.74 -0.38 -6.64
N VAL A 71 2.31 -1.34 -5.82
CA VAL A 71 3.12 -2.39 -5.22
C VAL A 71 2.62 -3.76 -5.72
N ASP A 72 3.38 -4.83 -5.52
CA ASP A 72 2.92 -6.15 -5.91
C ASP A 72 1.71 -6.58 -5.05
N LYS A 73 0.74 -7.27 -5.66
CA LYS A 73 -0.47 -7.73 -4.95
C LYS A 73 -0.10 -8.58 -3.72
N ARG A 74 0.91 -9.44 -3.86
CA ARG A 74 1.44 -10.24 -2.75
C ARG A 74 1.81 -9.33 -1.57
N SER A 75 2.56 -8.25 -1.79
CA SER A 75 2.91 -7.31 -0.73
C SER A 75 1.71 -6.69 -0.01
N ILE A 76 0.61 -6.41 -0.71
CA ILE A 76 -0.63 -5.93 -0.09
C ILE A 76 -1.21 -7.01 0.82
N LEU A 77 -1.34 -8.23 0.29
CA LEU A 77 -1.84 -9.38 1.04
C LEU A 77 -1.02 -9.62 2.31
N CYS A 78 0.31 -9.62 2.22
CA CYS A 78 1.18 -9.86 3.38
C CYS A 78 0.96 -8.84 4.50
N VAL A 79 0.79 -7.56 4.13
CA VAL A 79 0.53 -6.50 5.12
C VAL A 79 -0.84 -6.70 5.78
N PHE A 80 -1.87 -7.04 5.00
CA PHE A 80 -3.21 -7.29 5.51
C PHE A 80 -3.23 -8.48 6.48
N GLU A 81 -2.61 -9.60 6.09
CA GLU A 81 -2.47 -10.79 6.95
C GLU A 81 -1.72 -10.50 8.24
N ALA A 82 -0.58 -9.78 8.18
CA ALA A 82 0.22 -9.44 9.36
C ALA A 82 -0.49 -8.49 10.34
N LEU A 83 -1.48 -7.74 9.84
CA LEU A 83 -2.37 -6.90 10.65
C LEU A 83 -3.68 -7.60 11.02
N GLN A 84 -3.83 -8.86 10.62
CA GLN A 84 -4.99 -9.71 10.88
C GLN A 84 -6.29 -9.13 10.32
N ILE A 85 -6.24 -8.60 9.10
CA ILE A 85 -7.41 -8.15 8.34
C ILE A 85 -7.45 -8.88 7.00
N GLN A 86 -8.65 -9.19 6.52
CA GLN A 86 -8.85 -9.86 5.24
C GLN A 86 -8.71 -8.85 4.09
N LEU A 87 -8.00 -9.23 3.02
CA LEU A 87 -7.94 -8.43 1.79
C LEU A 87 -9.08 -8.87 0.85
N GLU A 88 -9.96 -7.93 0.47
CA GLU A 88 -11.08 -8.18 -0.43
C GLU A 88 -10.83 -7.60 -1.82
N GLU A 89 -11.58 -8.04 -2.83
CA GLU A 89 -11.41 -7.58 -4.22
C GLU A 89 -11.65 -6.07 -4.38
N GLY A 90 -12.51 -5.47 -3.55
CA GLY A 90 -12.76 -4.02 -3.53
C GLY A 90 -11.68 -3.19 -2.84
N ASP A 91 -10.77 -3.82 -2.09
CA ASP A 91 -9.77 -3.10 -1.30
C ASP A 91 -8.57 -2.63 -2.14
N TYR A 92 -8.37 -3.17 -3.35
CA TYR A 92 -7.24 -2.85 -4.21
C TYR A 92 -7.64 -2.75 -5.68
N ALA A 93 -6.92 -1.93 -6.43
CA ALA A 93 -7.10 -1.78 -7.86
C ALA A 93 -5.74 -1.78 -8.57
N HIS A 94 -5.73 -2.18 -9.84
CA HIS A 94 -4.53 -2.05 -10.64
C HIS A 94 -4.16 -0.56 -10.77
N ALA A 95 -2.90 -0.21 -10.54
CA ALA A 95 -2.45 1.19 -10.47
C ALA A 95 -2.76 2.01 -11.73
N ARG A 96 -2.90 1.33 -12.87
CA ARG A 96 -3.34 1.90 -14.14
C ARG A 96 -4.74 2.54 -14.06
N PHE A 97 -5.69 1.87 -13.41
CA PHE A 97 -7.07 2.36 -13.33
C PHE A 97 -7.22 3.59 -12.43
N CYS A 98 -6.43 3.71 -11.37
CA CYS A 98 -6.45 4.91 -10.52
C CYS A 98 -5.95 6.17 -11.23
N PHE A 99 -5.07 6.04 -12.23
CA PHE A 99 -4.56 7.17 -12.99
C PHE A 99 -5.52 7.57 -14.11
N ASP A 100 -6.06 6.60 -14.85
CA ASP A 100 -6.95 6.85 -15.99
C ASP A 100 -8.28 7.51 -15.60
N LEU A 101 -8.70 7.38 -14.33
CA LEU A 101 -9.91 7.99 -13.77
C LEU A 101 -9.70 9.37 -13.12
N GLY A 102 -8.50 9.97 -13.22
CA GLY A 102 -8.23 11.29 -12.62
C GLY A 102 -8.31 11.30 -11.07
N MET A 103 -8.33 10.12 -10.43
CA MET A 103 -8.39 10.01 -8.97
C MET A 103 -7.04 10.24 -8.28
N ALA A 104 -6.03 10.72 -9.02
CA ALA A 104 -4.68 10.99 -8.53
C ALA A 104 -4.46 12.42 -8.02
N ASP A 105 -5.48 13.30 -8.07
CA ASP A 105 -5.37 14.73 -7.73
C ASP A 105 -5.82 15.06 -6.30
N ALA A 106 -5.35 14.33 -5.28
CA ALA A 106 -5.61 14.71 -3.88
C ALA A 106 -4.48 14.42 -2.87
N ALA A 107 -3.27 14.04 -3.28
CA ALA A 107 -2.17 13.86 -2.33
C ALA A 107 -0.79 14.08 -2.96
N TYR A 108 -0.49 15.33 -3.31
CA TYR A 108 0.87 15.82 -3.51
C TYR A 108 1.27 16.67 -2.29
N PHE A 109 1.87 16.05 -1.26
CA PHE A 109 2.75 16.67 -0.27
C PHE A 109 3.70 15.61 0.32
#